data_AF-A0A351LA83-F1
#
_entry.id   AF-A0A351LA83-F1
#
_cell.length_a   1.000
_cell.length_b   1.000
_cell.length_c   1.000
_cell.angle_alpha   90.00
_cell.angle_beta   90.00
_cell.angle_gamma   90.00
#
_symmetry.space_group_name_H-M   'P 1'
#
loop_
_entity.id
_entity.type
_entity.pdbx_description
1 polymer ?
#
loop_
_entity_poly.entity_id
_entity_poly.type
_entity_poly.pdbx_seq_one_letter_code
_entity_poly.pdbx_strand_id
1 'polypeptide(L)' 'MTQTFDHKPRILFLYGSLRERSYSRLLAEEAARIIEEFGAETRFF' A
#
# COMPACT_ATOMS: atom_id res chain seq x y z
N MET A 1 15.97 -9.02 18.51
CA MET A 1 15.13 -10.16 18.05
C MET A 1 14.38 -9.71 16.82
N THR A 2 14.69 -10.25 15.65
CA THR A 2 13.94 -9.97 14.42
C THR A 2 12.83 -11.01 14.33
N GLN A 3 11.57 -10.58 14.42
CA GLN A 3 10.42 -11.46 14.29
C GLN A 3 10.24 -11.76 12.79
N THR A 4 10.53 -12.99 12.37
CA THR A 4 10.30 -13.46 11.00
C THR A 4 8.88 -13.99 10.87
N PHE A 5 8.07 -13.34 10.04
CA PHE A 5 6.76 -13.82 9.65
C PHE A 5 6.90 -14.79 8.46
N ASP A 6 6.04 -15.81 8.39
CA ASP A 6 5.99 -16.78 7.29
C ASP A 6 5.27 -16.23 6.05
N HIS A 7 5.01 -14.92 6.03
CA HIS A 7 4.35 -14.20 4.95
C HIS A 7 5.00 -12.84 4.74
N LYS A 8 4.83 -12.29 3.54
CA LYS A 8 5.20 -10.91 3.21
C LYS A 8 4.47 -9.91 4.13
N PRO A 9 5.07 -8.77 4.50
CA PRO A 9 4.36 -7.70 5.20
C PRO A 9 3.09 -7.31 4.43
N ARG A 10 1.96 -7.18 5.12
CA ARG A 10 0.66 -6.85 4.51
C ARG A 10 0.27 -5.43 4.86
N ILE A 11 0.05 -4.59 3.86
CA ILE A 11 -0.21 -3.15 4.05
C ILE A 11 -1.51 -2.77 3.34
N LEU A 12 -2.42 -2.14 4.08
CA LEU A 12 -3.67 -1.58 3.56
C LEU A 12 -3.49 -0.08 3.34
N PHE A 13 -3.68 0.38 2.10
CA PHE A 13 -3.75 1.80 1.74
C PHE A 13 -5.18 2.30 1.82
N LEU A 14 -5.36 3.44 2.49
CA LEU A 14 -6.61 4.19 2.57
C LEU A 14 -6.39 5.57 1.96
N TYR A 15 -7.37 6.07 1.20
CA TYR A 15 -7.36 7.42 0.65
C TYR A 15 -8.66 8.18 0.94
N GLY A 16 -8.55 9.48 1.19
CA GLY A 16 -9.68 10.29 1.68
C GLY A 16 -10.56 10.97 0.62
N SER A 17 -10.42 10.65 -0.66
CA SER A 17 -11.19 11.30 -1.73
C SER A 17 -11.83 10.30 -2.67
N LEU A 18 -13.16 10.46 -2.84
CA LEU A 18 -14.01 9.70 -3.76
C LEU A 18 -14.21 10.39 -5.13
N ARG A 19 -13.53 11.52 -5.35
CA ARG A 19 -13.57 12.21 -6.65
C ARG A 19 -13.00 11.31 -7.75
N GLU A 20 -13.52 11.45 -8.96
CA GLU A 20 -13.01 10.74 -10.15
C GLU A 20 -11.49 10.88 -10.28
N ARG A 21 -10.99 12.13 -10.21
CA ARG A 21 -9.55 12.42 -10.07
C ARG A 21 -9.20 12.69 -8.60
N SER A 22 -8.65 11.67 -7.95
CA SER A 22 -8.26 11.71 -6.54
C SER A 22 -6.73 11.68 -6.41
N TYR A 23 -6.11 12.81 -6.06
CA TYR A 23 -4.65 12.87 -5.89
C TYR A 23 -4.14 12.02 -4.73
N SER A 24 -4.95 11.84 -3.67
CA SER A 24 -4.62 10.94 -2.57
C SER A 24 -4.65 9.47 -3.01
N ARG A 25 -5.58 9.08 -3.88
CA ARG A 25 -5.59 7.74 -4.50
C ARG A 25 -4.38 7.54 -5.41
N LEU A 26 -4.06 8.51 -6.28
CA LEU A 26 -2.89 8.44 -7.15
C LEU A 26 -1.59 8.31 -6.35
N LEU A 27 -1.43 9.08 -5.27
CA LEU A 27 -0.27 8.96 -4.39
C LEU A 27 -0.21 7.59 -3.69
N ALA A 28 -1.35 7.09 -3.22
CA ALA A 28 -1.43 5.77 -2.59
C ALA A 28 -1.05 4.65 -3.59
N GLU A 29 -1.44 4.77 -4.86
CA GLU A 29 -1.04 3.87 -5.94
C GLU A 29 0.48 3.89 -6.17
N GLU A 30 1.13 5.06 -6.22
CA GLU A 30 2.59 5.15 -6.32
C GLU A 30 3.31 4.55 -5.09
N ALA A 31 2.80 4.85 -3.90
CA ALA A 31 3.37 4.32 -2.66
C ALA A 31 3.26 2.80 -2.59
N ALA A 32 2.14 2.22 -3.04
CA ALA A 32 1.99 0.77 -3.12
C ALA A 32 3.02 0.14 -4.05
N ARG A 33 3.31 0.73 -5.21
CA ARG A 33 4.34 0.21 -6.13
C ARG A 33 5.73 0.15 -5.48
N ILE A 34 6.12 1.18 -4.74
CA ILE A 34 7.39 1.21 -4.00
C ILE A 34 7.41 0.11 -2.91
N ILE A 35 6.29 -0.04 -2.19
CA ILE A 35 6.18 -0.97 -1.06
C ILE A 35 6.15 -2.44 -1.54
N GLU A 36 5.54 -2.71 -2.69
CA GLU A 36 5.59 -4.03 -3.34
C GLU A 36 6.99 -4.39 -3.81
N GLU A 37 7.74 -3.43 -4.35
CA GLU A 37 9.15 -3.60 -4.71
C GLU A 37 10.01 -3.94 -3.48
N PHE A 38 9.64 -3.42 -2.30
CA PHE A 38 10.26 -3.77 -1.03
C PHE A 38 9.78 -5.11 -0.44
N GLY A 39 8.92 -5.85 -1.15
CA GLY A 39 8.53 -7.21 -0.82
C GLY A 39 7.27 -7.35 0.02
N ALA A 40 6.43 -6.30 0.10
CA ALA A 40 5.14 -6.37 0.78
C ALA A 40 3.99 -6.84 -0.15
N GLU A 41 2.87 -7.24 0.44
CA GLU A 41 1.57 -7.44 -0.20
C GLU A 41 0.70 -6.20 0.10
N THR A 42 0.19 -5.53 -0.93
CA THR A 42 -0.64 -4.32 -0.75
C THR A 42 -2.10 -4.56 -1.08
N ARG A 43 -2.99 -3.82 -0.39
CA ARG A 43 -4.43 -3.78 -0.67
C ARG A 43 -4.93 -2.35 -0.56
N PHE A 44 -6.06 -2.07 -1.22
CA PHE A 44 -6.73 -0.76 -1.18
C PHE A 44 -8.16 -0.93 -0.67
N PHE A 45 -8.68 0.11 -0.03
CA PHE A 45 -10.09 0.26 0.33
C PHE A 45 -10.57 1.67 -0.02
#